data_AF-A7T3I3-F1
#
_entry.id   AF-A7T3I3-F1
#
_cell.length_a   1.000
_cell.length_b   1.000
_cell.length_c   1.000
_cell.angle_alpha   90.00
_cell.angle_beta   90.00
_cell.angle_gamma   90.00
#
_symmetry.space_group_name_H-M   'P 1'
#
loop_
_entity.id
_entity.type
_entity.pdbx_description
1 polymer ?
#
loop_
_entity_poly.entity_id
_entity_poly.type
_entity_poly.pdbx_seq_one_letter_code
_entity_poly.pdbx_strand_id
1 'polypeptide(L)'
;GCWGLLDEFHQVNNDVLSVLLSEIQSVLLAVRAGQNMCTLDEGKEISVHQNFSVFLTFCTTRHNYELPPEVHALFRSVSMVMPDVALILRAQCAGQGFKSPRMLADRLKLVTEICSKQL
;
A
#
# COMPACT_ATOMS: atom_id res chain seq x y z
N GLY A 1 -9.28 10.94 14.02
CA GLY A 1 -8.06 10.71 13.22
C GLY A 1 -7.85 9.22 13.11
N CYS A 2 -7.82 8.70 11.88
CA CYS A 2 -7.64 7.29 11.56
C CYS A 2 -6.63 7.15 10.42
N TRP A 3 -6.18 5.92 10.17
CA TRP A 3 -5.34 5.60 9.03
C TRP A 3 -6.17 4.86 7.99
N GLY A 4 -6.10 5.30 6.74
CA GLY A 4 -6.82 4.71 5.61
C GLY A 4 -5.87 4.11 4.58
N LEU A 5 -6.28 3.01 3.97
CA LEU A 5 -5.63 2.41 2.81
C LEU A 5 -6.62 2.43 1.65
N LEU A 6 -6.25 3.10 0.55
CA LEU A 6 -6.98 3.03 -0.71
C LEU A 6 -6.34 1.92 -1.54
N ASP A 7 -7.01 0.77 -1.53
CA ASP A 7 -6.58 -0.40 -2.28
C ASP A 7 -7.05 -0.37 -3.73
N GLU A 8 -6.28 -1.00 -4.62
CA GLU A 8 -6.53 -1.04 -6.06
C GLU A 8 -6.82 0.34 -6.69
N PHE A 9 -6.06 1.37 -6.30
CA PHE A 9 -6.28 2.78 -6.68
C PHE A 9 -6.45 3.03 -8.19
N HIS A 10 -5.83 2.19 -9.03
CA HIS A 10 -5.96 2.19 -10.49
C HIS A 10 -7.38 1.93 -11.03
N GLN A 11 -8.32 1.46 -10.20
CA GLN A 11 -9.71 1.21 -10.60
C GLN A 11 -10.62 2.44 -10.43
N VAL A 12 -10.13 3.51 -9.79
CA VAL A 12 -10.90 4.74 -9.57
C VAL A 12 -10.91 5.57 -10.86
N ASN A 13 -12.06 6.16 -11.19
CA ASN A 13 -12.16 7.06 -12.35
C ASN A 13 -11.27 8.31 -12.14
N ASN A 14 -10.52 8.69 -13.18
CA ASN A 14 -9.58 9.81 -13.15
C ASN A 14 -10.25 11.14 -12.73
N ASP A 15 -11.49 11.40 -13.12
CA ASP A 15 -12.20 12.64 -12.76
C ASP A 15 -12.44 12.76 -11.24
N VAL A 16 -12.72 11.63 -10.58
CA VAL A 16 -12.94 11.57 -9.13
C VAL A 16 -11.61 11.64 -8.38
N LEU A 17 -10.54 11.15 -9.01
CA LEU A 17 -9.20 11.09 -8.44
C LEU A 17 -8.66 12.48 -8.10
N SER A 18 -8.77 13.43 -9.02
CA SER A 18 -8.22 14.77 -8.87
C SER A 18 -8.85 15.51 -7.69
N VAL A 19 -10.17 15.40 -7.54
CA VAL A 19 -10.91 15.99 -6.41
C VAL A 19 -10.46 15.36 -5.10
N LEU A 20 -10.42 14.01 -5.05
CA LEU A 20 -9.99 13.28 -3.86
C LEU A 20 -8.55 13.64 -3.44
N LEU A 21 -7.63 13.74 -4.40
CA LEU A 21 -6.23 14.08 -4.14
C LEU A 21 -6.08 15.51 -3.61
N SER A 22 -6.86 16.46 -4.13
CA SER A 22 -6.84 17.85 -3.65
C SER A 22 -7.35 17.98 -2.21
N GLU A 23 -8.41 17.25 -1.86
CA GLU A 23 -8.90 17.18 -0.47
C GLU A 23 -7.87 16.54 0.46
N ILE A 24 -7.27 15.41 0.06
CA ILE A 24 -6.22 14.75 0.84
C ILE A 24 -5.02 15.69 1.03
N GLN A 25 -4.60 16.39 -0.02
CA GLN A 25 -3.52 17.37 0.04
C GLN A 25 -3.80 18.46 1.06
N SER A 26 -5.01 19.02 1.05
CA SER A 26 -5.42 20.07 2.00
C SER A 26 -5.31 19.60 3.45
N VAL A 27 -5.75 18.38 3.75
CA VAL A 27 -5.62 17.79 5.09
C VAL A 27 -4.16 17.52 5.44
N LEU A 28 -3.36 16.95 4.53
CA LEU A 28 -1.94 16.65 4.77
C LEU A 28 -1.12 17.93 5.03
N LEU A 29 -1.42 19.03 4.33
CA LEU A 29 -0.78 20.32 4.55
C LEU A 29 -1.12 20.88 5.94
N ALA A 30 -2.38 20.77 6.37
CA ALA A 30 -2.81 21.20 7.70
C ALA A 30 -2.15 20.36 8.82
N VAL A 31 -2.08 19.03 8.65
CA VAL A 31 -1.33 18.14 9.56
C VAL A 31 0.15 18.55 9.61
N ARG A 32 0.80 18.79 8.46
CA ARG A 32 2.19 19.22 8.40
C ARG A 32 2.42 20.58 9.09
N ALA A 33 1.44 21.47 9.02
CA ALA A 33 1.48 22.77 9.68
C ALA A 33 1.08 22.73 11.18
N GLY A 34 0.68 21.58 11.71
CA GLY A 34 0.21 21.44 13.10
C GLY A 34 -1.15 22.11 13.34
N GLN A 35 -1.95 22.34 12.29
CA GLN A 35 -3.28 22.94 12.41
C GLN A 35 -4.33 21.90 12.77
N ASN A 36 -5.31 22.31 13.60
CA ASN A 36 -6.42 21.46 14.04
C ASN A 36 -7.69 21.66 13.20
N MET A 37 -7.64 22.54 12.20
CA MET A 37 -8.72 22.87 11.29
C MET A 37 -8.12 23.03 9.89
N CYS A 38 -8.85 22.62 8.86
CA CYS A 38 -8.54 22.96 7.48
C CYS A 38 -9.82 23.21 6.68
N THR A 39 -9.68 23.96 5.59
CA THR A 39 -10.77 24.23 4.65
C THR A 39 -10.54 23.39 3.39
N LEU A 40 -11.57 22.67 2.96
CA LEU A 40 -11.57 21.90 1.71
C LEU A 40 -12.00 22.77 0.52
N ASP A 41 -11.90 22.24 -0.70
CA ASP A 41 -12.08 22.97 -1.97
C ASP A 41 -13.48 23.57 -2.22
N GLU A 42 -14.45 23.30 -1.34
CA GLU A 42 -15.80 23.90 -1.37
C GLU A 42 -16.06 24.88 -0.21
N GLY A 43 -15.00 25.32 0.49
CA GLY A 43 -15.13 26.19 1.67
C GLY A 43 -15.58 25.46 2.94
N LYS A 44 -15.64 24.12 2.90
CA LYS A 44 -16.02 23.30 4.05
C LYS A 44 -14.88 23.24 5.07
N GLU A 45 -15.13 23.75 6.27
CA GLU A 45 -14.20 23.63 7.39
C GLU A 45 -14.36 22.26 8.07
N ILE A 46 -13.23 21.59 8.31
CA ILE A 46 -13.18 20.31 9.01
C ILE A 46 -12.12 20.34 10.11
N SER A 47 -12.36 19.60 11.19
CA SER A 47 -11.34 19.37 12.22
C SER A 47 -10.31 18.35 11.72
N VAL A 48 -9.04 18.70 11.86
CA VAL A 48 -7.90 17.87 11.48
C VAL A 48 -7.28 17.27 12.74
N HIS A 49 -7.08 15.95 12.70
CA HIS A 49 -6.35 15.24 13.74
C HIS A 49 -4.94 14.92 13.27
N GLN A 50 -3.94 15.19 14.12
CA GLN A 50 -2.53 14.94 13.81
C GLN A 50 -2.21 13.46 13.54
N ASN A 51 -3.03 12.53 14.03
CA ASN A 51 -2.89 11.09 13.78
C ASN A 51 -3.55 10.62 12.47
N PHE A 52 -3.79 11.52 11.50
CA PHE A 52 -4.33 11.17 10.19
C PHE A 52 -3.22 10.69 9.26
N SER A 53 -3.47 9.61 8.51
CA SER A 53 -2.58 9.13 7.46
C SER A 53 -3.36 8.38 6.39
N VAL A 54 -2.93 8.49 5.13
CA VAL A 54 -3.53 7.77 4.00
C VAL A 54 -2.42 7.07 3.23
N PHE A 55 -2.69 5.83 2.83
CA PHE A 55 -1.82 4.99 2.02
C PHE A 55 -2.55 4.58 0.75
N LEU A 56 -1.79 4.37 -0.31
CA LEU A 56 -2.30 3.93 -1.61
C LEU A 56 -1.58 2.63 -2.01
N THR A 57 -2.32 1.66 -2.53
CA THR A 57 -1.75 0.50 -3.22
C THR A 57 -2.24 0.47 -4.66
N PHE A 58 -1.30 0.21 -5.57
CA PHE A 58 -1.58 0.07 -6.99
C PHE A 58 -0.74 -1.07 -7.57
N CYS A 59 -1.31 -1.80 -8.52
CA CYS A 59 -0.64 -2.91 -9.17
C CYS A 59 -0.13 -2.46 -10.54
N THR A 60 1.19 -2.44 -10.72
CA THR A 60 1.83 -2.08 -11.99
C THR A 60 1.68 -3.15 -13.07
N THR A 61 1.33 -4.39 -12.69
CA THR A 61 1.37 -5.56 -13.57
C THR A 61 0.07 -5.84 -14.32
N ARG A 62 -1.04 -5.24 -13.91
CA ARG A 62 -2.35 -5.53 -14.52
C ARG A 62 -2.69 -4.65 -15.70
N HIS A 63 -2.31 -3.38 -15.68
CA HIS A 63 -2.53 -2.44 -16.77
C HIS A 63 -1.29 -1.56 -16.91
N ASN A 64 -0.94 -1.14 -18.14
CA ASN A 64 0.02 -0.06 -18.40
C ASN A 64 -0.55 1.27 -17.88
N TYR A 65 -0.83 1.33 -16.58
CA TYR A 65 -1.45 2.44 -15.90
C TYR A 65 -0.33 3.23 -15.24
N GLU A 66 -0.07 4.42 -15.79
CA GLU A 66 0.77 5.41 -15.14
C GLU A 66 -0.10 6.18 -14.15
N LEU A 67 0.38 6.29 -12.91
CA LEU A 67 -0.28 7.14 -11.93
C LEU A 67 -0.19 8.61 -12.38
N PRO A 68 -1.23 9.40 -12.17
CA PRO A 68 -1.17 10.83 -12.43
C PRO A 68 -0.02 11.51 -11.65
N PRO A 69 0.62 12.54 -12.21
CA PRO A 69 1.77 13.21 -11.59
C PRO A 69 1.46 13.80 -10.22
N GLU A 70 0.20 14.18 -9.97
CA GLU A 70 -0.30 14.68 -8.68
C GLU A 70 -0.10 13.64 -7.56
N VAL A 71 -0.30 12.35 -7.87
CA VAL A 71 -0.09 11.26 -6.92
C VAL A 71 1.39 11.15 -6.56
N HIS A 72 2.28 11.24 -7.54
CA HIS A 72 3.72 11.19 -7.32
C HIS A 72 4.24 12.40 -6.52
N ALA A 73 3.58 13.56 -6.61
CA ALA A 73 3.93 14.73 -5.82
C ALA A 73 3.48 14.62 -4.36
N LEU A 74 2.34 13.97 -4.10
CA LEU A 74 1.75 13.86 -2.76
C LEU A 74 2.25 12.64 -1.97
N PHE A 75 2.55 11.54 -2.66
CA PHE A 75 2.89 10.27 -2.03
C PHE A 75 4.34 9.86 -2.31
N ARG A 76 4.94 9.17 -1.34
CA ARG A 76 6.22 8.50 -1.53
C ARG A 76 5.97 7.09 -2.05
N SER A 77 6.41 6.82 -3.28
CA SER A 77 6.27 5.50 -3.89
C SER A 77 7.21 4.48 -3.24
N VAL A 78 6.69 3.29 -2.96
CA VAL A 78 7.46 2.13 -2.51
C VAL A 78 7.12 0.96 -3.42
N SER A 79 8.12 0.36 -4.05
CA SER A 79 7.93 -0.82 -4.90
C SER A 79 8.03 -2.09 -4.06
N MET A 80 6.99 -2.91 -4.10
CA MET A 80 7.02 -4.25 -3.50
C MET A 80 7.63 -5.23 -4.51
N VAL A 81 8.80 -5.77 -4.18
CA VAL A 81 9.47 -6.83 -4.96
C VAL A 81 9.02 -8.20 -4.44
N MET A 82 9.11 -9.23 -5.29
CA MET A 82 8.81 -10.61 -4.90
C MET A 82 9.56 -10.99 -3.61
N PRO A 83 8.85 -11.47 -2.57
CA PRO A 83 9.46 -11.75 -1.28
C PRO A 83 10.29 -13.04 -1.30
N ASP A 84 11.20 -13.20 -0.33
CA ASP A 84 11.92 -14.46 -0.14
C ASP A 84 11.02 -15.54 0.47
N VAL A 85 10.48 -16.38 -0.40
CA VAL A 85 9.59 -17.49 -0.06
C VAL A 85 10.26 -18.49 0.90
N ALA A 86 11.57 -18.71 0.82
CA ALA A 86 12.26 -19.64 1.72
C ALA A 86 12.23 -19.13 3.16
N LEU A 87 12.46 -17.84 3.34
CA LEU A 87 12.45 -17.20 4.65
C LEU A 87 11.05 -17.24 5.28
N ILE A 88 10.01 -16.93 4.49
CA ILE A 88 8.61 -16.96 4.94
C ILE A 88 8.22 -18.38 5.36
N LEU A 89 8.46 -19.37 4.50
CA LEU A 89 8.15 -20.77 4.80
C LEU A 89 8.89 -21.28 6.05
N ARG A 90 10.14 -20.84 6.26
CA ARG A 90 10.91 -21.20 7.45
C ARG A 90 10.29 -20.63 8.72
N ALA A 91 9.88 -19.36 8.70
CA ALA A 91 9.20 -18.72 9.83
C ALA A 91 7.88 -19.42 10.16
N GLN A 92 7.10 -19.77 9.13
CA GLN A 92 5.86 -20.54 9.28
C GLN A 92 6.13 -21.94 9.87
N CYS A 93 7.12 -22.67 9.34
CA CYS A 93 7.47 -23.99 9.86
C CYS A 93 7.96 -23.93 11.32
N ALA A 94 8.73 -22.90 11.67
CA ALA A 94 9.17 -22.69 13.05
C ALA A 94 7.99 -22.39 13.99
N GLY A 95 7.05 -21.54 13.56
CA GLY A 95 5.84 -21.21 14.33
C GLY A 95 4.90 -22.40 14.59
N GLN A 96 4.93 -23.40 13.71
CA GLN A 96 4.17 -24.65 13.87
C GLN A 96 4.91 -25.72 14.72
N GLY A 97 6.14 -25.44 15.18
CA GLY A 97 6.89 -26.36 16.05
C GLY A 97 7.57 -27.54 15.33
N PHE A 98 7.78 -27.46 14.01
CA PHE A 98 8.52 -28.51 13.30
C PHE A 98 9.98 -28.58 13.77
N LYS A 99 10.50 -29.80 13.94
CA LYS A 99 11.88 -30.05 14.44
C LYS A 99 12.98 -29.48 13.54
N SER A 100 12.76 -29.46 12.23
CA SER A 100 13.75 -29.02 11.23
C SER A 100 13.13 -28.02 10.24
N PRO A 101 12.77 -26.80 10.70
CA PRO A 101 11.97 -25.87 9.91
C PRO A 101 12.72 -25.35 8.67
N ARG A 102 14.05 -25.26 8.74
CA ARG A 102 14.89 -24.87 7.59
C ARG A 102 14.81 -25.91 6.47
N MET A 103 15.05 -27.18 6.80
CA MET A 103 15.03 -28.27 5.83
C MET A 103 13.65 -28.41 5.20
N LEU A 104 12.58 -28.27 5.99
CA LEU A 104 11.21 -28.37 5.50
C LEU A 104 10.86 -27.20 4.56
N ALA A 105 11.23 -25.97 4.92
CA ALA A 105 11.01 -24.79 4.09
C ALA A 105 11.72 -24.86 2.74
N ASP A 106 12.98 -25.31 2.72
CA ASP A 106 13.76 -25.43 1.48
C ASP A 106 13.14 -26.50 0.55
N ARG A 107 12.63 -27.61 1.10
CA ARG A 107 11.91 -28.63 0.32
C ARG A 107 10.57 -28.12 -0.21
N LEU A 108 9.79 -27.43 0.63
CA LEU A 108 8.51 -26.86 0.23
C LEU A 108 8.68 -25.83 -0.88
N LYS A 109 9.67 -24.94 -0.76
CA LYS A 109 10.01 -23.97 -1.81
C LYS A 109 10.29 -24.68 -3.14
N LEU A 110 11.13 -25.71 -3.13
CA LEU A 110 11.47 -26.47 -4.34
C LEU A 110 10.22 -27.10 -4.97
N VAL A 111 9.33 -27.68 -4.16
CA VAL A 111 8.06 -28.24 -4.67
C VAL A 111 7.20 -27.14 -5.29
N THR A 112 7.04 -26.00 -4.62
CA THR A 112 6.26 -24.86 -5.15
C THR A 112 6.85 -24.35 -6.47
N GLU A 113 8.18 -24.22 -6.57
CA GLU A 113 8.87 -23.79 -7.79
C GLU A 113 8.74 -24.79 -8.95
N ILE A 114 8.72 -26.10 -8.66
CA ILE A 114 8.51 -27.13 -9.68
C ILE A 114 7.06 -27.09 -10.15
N CYS A 115 6.10 -27.05 -9.23
CA CYS A 115 4.67 -26.97 -9.56
C CYS A 115 4.36 -25.74 -10.40
N SER A 116 4.90 -24.56 -10.06
CA SER A 116 4.66 -23.34 -10.83
C SER A 116 5.25 -23.34 -12.23
N LYS A 117 6.19 -24.26 -12.54
CA LYS A 117 6.78 -24.42 -13.87
C LYS A 117 6.06 -25.47 -14.72
N GLN A 118 5.33 -26.39 -14.09
CA GLN A 118 4.68 -27.54 -14.73
C GLN A 118 3.18 -27.37 -14.90
N LEU A 119 2.56 -26.45 -14.14
CA LEU A 119 1.18 -26.00 -14.26
C LEU A 119 1.13 -24.70 -15.06
#